data_AF-A0A9D1S199-F1
#
_entry.id   AF-A0A9D1S199-F1
#
_cell.length_a   1.000
_cell.length_b   1.000
_cell.length_c   1.000
_cell.angle_alpha   90.00
_cell.angle_beta   90.00
_cell.angle_gamma   90.00
#
_symmetry.space_group_name_H-M   'P 1'
#
loop_
_entity.id
_entity.type
_entity.pdbx_description
1 polymer ?
#
loop_
_entity_poly.entity_id
_entity_poly.type
_entity_poly.pdbx_seq_one_letter_code
_entity_poly.pdbx_strand_id
1 'polypeptide(L)' 'MPTTIRLKGDLEYRIKKLATTTGRPQSFYINQMIEREIDRIEWEYSILQDVGDHRAGRLRTISHEDMKAELDLDD' A
#
# COMPACT_ATOMS: atom_id res chain seq x y z
N MET A 1 3.14 -16.70 -13.20
CA MET A 1 2.36 -17.80 -12.58
C MET A 1 0.96 -17.28 -12.29
N PRO A 2 -0.11 -18.08 -12.43
CA PRO A 2 -1.45 -17.65 -12.06
C PRO A 2 -1.60 -17.58 -10.54
N THR A 3 -2.14 -16.48 -10.03
CA THR A 3 -2.45 -16.30 -8.60
C THR A 3 -3.94 -16.53 -8.39
N THR A 4 -4.31 -17.44 -7.49
CA THR A 4 -5.71 -17.63 -7.09
C THR A 4 -6.03 -16.69 -5.94
N ILE A 5 -7.06 -15.86 -6.11
CA ILE A 5 -7.54 -14.94 -5.08
C ILE A 5 -8.96 -15.29 -4.64
N ARG A 6 -9.25 -15.12 -3.34
CA ARG A 6 -10.60 -15.26 -2.79
C ARG A 6 -11.22 -13.88 -2.62
N LEU A 7 -12.24 -13.58 -3.41
CA LEU A 7 -13.01 -12.34 -3.30
C LEU A 7 -14.09 -12.51 -2.22
N LYS A 8 -14.23 -11.52 -1.33
CA LYS A 8 -15.24 -11.54 -0.25
C LYS A 8 -16.49 -10.77 -0.69
N GLY A 9 -17.64 -11.19 -0.17
CA GLY A 9 -18.91 -10.46 -0.32
C GLY A 9 -19.39 -10.36 -1.76
N ASP A 10 -19.88 -9.17 -2.14
CA ASP A 10 -20.45 -8.88 -3.46
C ASP A 10 -19.40 -8.48 -4.51
N LEU A 11 -18.10 -8.47 -4.14
CA LEU A 11 -17.04 -7.94 -4.98
C LEU A 11 -16.87 -8.74 -6.29
N GLU A 12 -16.99 -10.07 -6.22
CA GLU A 12 -16.95 -10.92 -7.42
C GLU A 12 -18.07 -10.55 -8.40
N TYR A 13 -19.29 -10.34 -7.89
CA TYR A 13 -20.43 -9.94 -8.71
C TYR A 13 -20.18 -8.58 -9.38
N ARG A 14 -19.66 -7.61 -8.62
CA ARG A 14 -19.34 -6.26 -9.13
C ARG A 14 -18.28 -6.30 -10.22
N ILE A 15 -17.20 -7.06 -10.03
CA ILE A 15 -16.13 -7.22 -11.01
C ILE A 15 -16.65 -7.94 -12.25
N LYS A 16 -17.45 -9.00 -12.08
CA LYS A 16 -18.08 -9.73 -13.18
C LYS A 16 -18.98 -8.82 -14.02
N LYS A 17 -19.84 -8.04 -13.37
CA LYS A 17 -20.72 -7.07 -14.04
C LYS A 17 -19.91 -6.05 -14.83
N LEU A 18 -18.88 -5.46 -14.21
CA LEU A 18 -18.01 -4.48 -14.87
C LEU A 18 -17.32 -5.07 -16.10
N ALA A 19 -16.74 -6.26 -15.97
CA ALA A 19 -16.12 -7.00 -17.07
C ALA A 19 -17.07 -7.24 -18.24
N THR A 20 -18.30 -7.71 -17.96
CA THR A 20 -19.32 -7.94 -18.98
C THR A 20 -19.74 -6.64 -19.67
N THR A 21 -19.96 -5.56 -18.91
CA THR A 21 -20.42 -4.27 -19.46
C THR A 21 -19.36 -3.61 -20.35
N THR A 22 -18.07 -3.81 -20.08
CA THR A 22 -16.98 -3.15 -20.81
C THR A 22 -16.29 -4.02 -21.84
N GLY A 23 -16.67 -5.30 -21.94
CA GLY A 23 -16.05 -6.25 -22.87
C GLY A 23 -14.60 -6.61 -22.54
N ARG A 24 -14.19 -6.46 -21.28
CA ARG A 24 -12.83 -6.77 -20.79
C ARG A 24 -12.84 -7.94 -19.83
N PRO A 25 -11.75 -8.74 -19.72
CA PRO A 25 -11.68 -9.82 -18.76
C PRO A 25 -11.66 -9.28 -17.33
N GLN A 26 -12.17 -10.05 -16.36
CA GLN A 26 -12.14 -9.68 -14.94
C GLN A 26 -10.72 -9.41 -14.42
N SER A 27 -9.73 -10.18 -14.91
CA SER A 27 -8.33 -10.02 -14.55
C SER A 27 -7.79 -8.62 -14.85
N PHE A 28 -8.28 -7.95 -15.90
CA PHE A 28 -7.90 -6.57 -16.20
C PHE A 28 -8.23 -5.63 -15.04
N TYR A 29 -9.43 -5.76 -14.46
CA TYR A 29 -9.86 -4.92 -13.35
C TYR A 29 -9.19 -5.28 -12.03
N ILE A 30 -8.99 -6.57 -11.79
CA ILE A 30 -8.26 -7.04 -10.60
C ILE A 30 -6.83 -6.49 -10.63
N ASN A 31 -6.12 -6.61 -11.76
CA ASN A 31 -4.77 -6.11 -11.89
C ASN A 31 -4.71 -4.59 -11.74
N GLN A 32 -5.61 -3.84 -12.40
CA GLN A 32 -5.66 -2.39 -12.23
C GLN A 32 -5.90 -1.96 -10.78
N MET A 33 -6.74 -2.67 -10.03
CA MET A 33 -6.97 -2.35 -8.62
C MET A 33 -5.73 -2.63 -7.77
N ILE A 34 -5.03 -3.74 -8.03
CA ILE A 34 -3.78 -4.07 -7.35
C ILE A 34 -2.71 -3.02 -7.65
N GLU A 35 -2.49 -2.70 -8.93
CA GLU A 35 -1.48 -1.72 -9.37
C GLU A 35 -1.71 -0.33 -8.77
N ARG A 36 -2.97 0.07 -8.55
CA ARG A 36 -3.30 1.37 -7.95
C ARG A 36 -3.07 1.43 -6.45
N GLU A 37 -3.16 0.30 -5.74
CA GLU A 37 -3.16 0.26 -4.28
C GLU A 37 -1.86 -0.30 -3.69
N ILE A 38 -1.05 -1.01 -4.47
CA ILE A 38 0.12 -1.72 -3.95
C ILE A 38 1.13 -0.77 -3.31
N ASP A 39 1.44 0.36 -3.94
CA ASP A 39 2.38 1.36 -3.41
C ASP A 39 1.94 1.89 -2.03
N ARG A 40 0.63 2.11 -1.87
CA ARG A 40 0.07 2.57 -0.59
C ARG A 40 0.20 1.49 0.48
N ILE A 41 -0.13 0.24 0.15
CA ILE A 41 -0.02 -0.87 1.09
C ILE A 41 1.44 -1.04 1.51
N GLU A 42 2.38 -1.02 0.58
CA GLU A 42 3.81 -1.10 0.87
C GLU A 42 4.27 0.02 1.81
N TRP A 43 3.83 1.26 1.57
CA TRP A 43 4.12 2.40 2.45
C TRP A 43 3.52 2.22 3.86
N GLU A 44 2.28 1.76 3.98
CA GLU A 44 1.64 1.49 5.28
C GLU A 44 2.42 0.43 6.06
N TYR A 45 2.89 -0.63 5.39
CA TYR A 45 3.73 -1.65 6.03
C TYR A 45 5.13 -1.14 6.39
N SER A 46 5.71 -0.23 5.59
CA SER A 46 6.97 0.44 5.96
C SER A 46 6.84 1.18 7.27
N ILE A 47 5.76 1.95 7.47
CA ILE A 47 5.54 2.67 8.74
C ILE A 47 5.40 1.70 9.90
N LEU A 48 4.64 0.62 9.73
CA LEU A 48 4.47 -0.40 10.77
C LEU A 48 5.81 -1.05 11.14
N GLN A 49 6.68 -1.27 10.16
CA GLN A 49 8.03 -1.75 10.38
C GLN A 49 8.87 -0.72 11.14
N ASP A 50 8.85 0.55 10.74
CA ASP A 50 9.58 1.63 11.42
C ASP A 50 9.18 1.75 12.89
N VAL A 51 7.88 1.64 13.20
CA VAL A 51 7.38 1.62 14.59
C VAL A 51 7.93 0.41 15.36
N GLY A 52 7.99 -0.76 14.72
CA GLY A 52 8.58 -1.96 15.29
C GLY A 52 10.08 -1.81 15.58
N ASP A 53 10.83 -1.24 14.64
CA ASP A 53 12.27 -1.01 14.75
C ASP A 53 12.60 0.07 15.78
N HIS A 54 11.77 1.11 15.88
CA HIS A 54 11.87 2.11 16.93
C HIS A 54 11.68 1.49 18.32
N ARG A 55 10.62 0.69 18.54
CA ARG A 55 10.39 0.00 19.82
C ARG A 55 11.51 -0.97 20.18
N ALA A 56 12.17 -1.55 19.19
CA ALA A 56 13.29 -2.45 19.39
C ALA A 56 14.66 -1.75 19.50
N GLY A 57 14.70 -0.41 19.44
CA GLY A 57 15.95 0.37 19.50
C GLY A 57 16.86 0.19 18.29
N ARG A 58 16.32 -0.27 17.15
CA ARG A 58 17.06 -0.49 15.90
C ARG A 58 17.03 0.70 14.96
N LEU A 59 16.11 1.63 15.17
CA LEU A 59 16.02 2.85 14.36
C LEU A 59 17.03 3.89 14.86
N ARG A 60 17.81 4.48 13.95
CA ARG A 60 18.66 5.63 14.28
C ARG A 60 17.76 6.83 14.56
N THR A 61 17.82 7.35 15.77
CA THR A 61 17.15 8.61 16.15
C THR A 61 18.14 9.75 16.13
N ILE A 62 17.72 10.91 15.65
CA ILE A 62 18.44 12.18 15.78
C ILE A 62 17.73 13.08 16.79
N SER A 63 18.42 14.10 17.31
CA SER A 63 17.76 15.06 18.17
C SER A 63 16.79 15.93 17.36
N HIS A 64 15.86 16.59 18.04
CA HIS A 64 14.92 17.51 17.39
C HIS A 64 15.64 18.71 16.76
N GLU A 65 16.74 19.19 17.35
CA GLU A 65 17.56 20.26 16.77
C GLU A 65 18.26 19.78 15.49
N ASP A 66 18.88 18.59 15.52
CA ASP A 66 19.53 18.01 14.33
C ASP A 66 18.52 17.80 13.19
N MET A 67 17.31 17.34 13.51
CA MET A 67 16.23 17.15 12.53
C MET A 67 15.82 18.46 11.86
N LYS A 68 15.67 19.53 12.65
CA LYS A 68 15.31 20.84 12.11
C LYS A 68 16.42 21.40 11.22
N ALA A 69 17.67 21.28 11.64
CA ALA A 69 18.82 21.70 10.84
C ALA A 69 18.95 20.92 9.53
N GLU A 70 18.68 19.61 9.52
CA GLU A 70 18.76 18.77 8.32
C GLU A 70 17.64 19.05 7.30
N LEU A 71 16.46 19.46 7.79
CA LEU A 71 15.28 19.74 6.96
C LEU A 71 15.09 21.23 6.64
N ASP A 72 16.05 22.09 7.01
CA ASP A 72 15.96 23.55 6.89
C ASP A 72 14.67 24.12 7.56
N LEU A 73 14.33 23.61 8.76
CA LEU A 73 13.13 24.00 9.54
C LEU A 73 13.49 24.86 10.78
N ASP A 74 14.63 25.54 10.77
CA ASP A 74 15.17 26.32 11.90
C ASP A 74 14.58 27.75 12.05
N ASP A 75 13.52 28.09 11.30
CA ASP A 75 12.77 29.35 11.43
C ASP A 75 11.90 29.42 12.71
#